data_AF-A0A821BHH8-F1
#
_entry.id   AF-A0A821BHH8-F1
#
_cell.length_a   1.000
_cell.length_b   1.000
_cell.length_c   1.000
_cell.angle_alpha   90.00
_cell.angle_beta   90.00
_cell.angle_gamma   90.00
#
_symmetry.space_group_name_H-M   'P 1'
#
loop_
_entity.id
_entity.type
_entity.pdbx_description
1 polymer ?
#
loop_
_entity_poly.entity_id
_entity_poly.type
_entity_poly.pdbx_seq_one_letter_code
_entity_poly.pdbx_strand_id
1 'polypeptide(L)'
;MGKFEENYNCELCQYNIVRGRGLFARGIIEAQIASPFYTPVYAALVSVINSKIPQIGDLVVKRLISLFHQSYQRNDKTNCLTTTRFIAHLLNQNVLHAIAVLEMLVSLLRNPSDDSIELAIELIKKCGQKLSQVYPRILDSFFSTLRNLLHESSLDKRTLNMIEVLFTIQIDQFKANPRIPFGLDLVDEDDQYKHVISLHDPCELDPMLDVFQYDEQYEENEEKYKQIRRTILSETNVNEDESSSSSSNSDEEEKQDDRVK
;
A
#
# COMPACT_ATOMS: atom_id res chain seq x y z
N MET A 1 -13.01 22.30 12.91
CA MET A 1 -13.09 20.84 13.14
C MET A 1 -11.66 20.37 13.25
N GLY A 2 -11.29 19.80 14.40
CA GLY A 2 -9.94 19.84 14.95
C GLY A 2 -8.85 19.26 14.04
N LYS A 3 -7.72 19.98 14.01
CA LYS A 3 -6.42 19.55 13.50
C LYS A 3 -6.02 18.23 14.17
N PHE A 4 -6.12 17.12 13.44
CA PHE A 4 -5.30 15.95 13.68
C PHE A 4 -3.99 16.12 12.88
N GLU A 5 -3.26 17.20 13.14
CA GLU A 5 -1.87 17.35 12.74
C GLU A 5 -1.02 16.80 13.90
N GLU A 6 -1.24 15.54 14.27
CA GLU A 6 -0.33 14.86 15.20
C GLU A 6 0.80 14.26 14.36
N ASN A 7 2.01 14.73 14.65
CA ASN A 7 3.28 14.24 14.14
C ASN A 7 3.31 12.71 14.12
N TYR A 8 3.03 12.10 12.98
CA TYR A 8 3.35 10.70 12.73
C TYR A 8 4.87 10.62 12.58
N ASN A 9 5.58 10.64 13.71
CA ASN A 9 6.96 10.22 13.76
C ASN A 9 6.98 8.77 13.31
N CYS A 10 7.33 8.56 12.04
CA CYS A 10 7.55 7.24 11.47
C CYS A 10 8.74 6.61 12.22
N GLU A 11 8.48 5.91 13.32
CA GLU A 11 9.51 5.17 14.07
C GLU A 11 10.26 4.22 13.15
N LEU A 12 9.55 3.65 12.17
CA LEU A 12 10.13 2.81 11.14
C LEU A 12 11.21 3.55 10.32
N CYS A 13 11.02 4.84 10.05
CA CYS A 13 11.94 5.68 9.29
C CYS A 13 13.22 6.00 10.08
N GLN A 14 13.28 5.68 11.37
CA GLN A 14 14.53 5.72 12.14
C GLN A 14 15.50 4.62 11.71
N TYR A 15 14.99 3.49 11.23
CA TYR A 15 15.78 2.36 10.73
C TYR A 15 16.10 2.54 9.24
N ASN A 16 17.15 1.87 8.75
CA ASN A 16 17.48 1.86 7.32
C ASN A 16 16.50 1.02 6.51
N ILE A 17 15.34 1.61 6.23
CA ILE A 17 14.24 1.01 5.47
C ILE A 17 14.65 0.73 4.01
N VAL A 18 15.55 1.53 3.40
CA VAL A 18 16.02 1.29 2.02
C VAL A 18 16.78 -0.02 1.93
N ARG A 19 17.65 -0.28 2.91
CA ARG A 19 18.37 -1.55 3.04
C ARG A 19 17.42 -2.67 3.43
N GLY A 20 16.55 -2.42 4.39
CA GLY A 20 15.54 -3.37 4.88
C GLY A 20 14.32 -3.54 3.99
N ARG A 21 14.31 -3.02 2.74
CA ARG A 21 13.09 -2.95 1.93
C ARG A 21 12.49 -4.31 1.61
N GLY A 22 13.33 -5.33 1.41
CA GLY A 22 12.87 -6.72 1.23
C GLY A 22 12.18 -7.26 2.48
N LEU A 23 12.80 -7.06 3.65
CA LEU A 23 12.24 -7.44 4.95
C LEU A 23 10.92 -6.71 5.24
N PHE A 24 10.85 -5.41 4.95
CA PHE A 24 9.62 -4.64 5.07
C PHE A 24 8.53 -5.18 4.15
N ALA A 25 8.83 -5.35 2.86
CA ALA A 25 7.86 -5.84 1.88
C ALA A 25 7.35 -7.25 2.23
N ARG A 26 8.25 -8.15 2.65
CA ARG A 26 7.86 -9.48 3.14
C ARG A 26 7.01 -9.37 4.40
N GLY A 27 7.46 -8.62 5.40
CA GLY A 27 6.80 -8.50 6.70
C GLY A 27 5.40 -7.90 6.60
N ILE A 28 5.18 -6.88 5.77
CA ILE A 28 3.86 -6.27 5.60
C ILE A 28 2.88 -7.20 4.88
N ILE A 29 3.37 -7.98 3.90
CA ILE A 29 2.56 -8.98 3.19
C ILE A 29 2.20 -10.13 4.14
N GLU A 30 3.16 -10.65 4.89
CA GLU A 30 2.92 -11.73 5.87
C GLU A 30 1.95 -11.28 6.97
N ALA A 31 2.10 -10.06 7.48
CA ALA A 31 1.17 -9.48 8.46
C ALA A 31 -0.25 -9.36 7.88
N GLN A 32 -0.39 -8.95 6.62
CA GLN A 32 -1.69 -8.86 5.95
C GLN A 32 -2.33 -10.23 5.73
N ILE A 33 -1.56 -11.25 5.35
CA ILE A 33 -2.04 -12.63 5.20
C ILE A 33 -2.51 -13.17 6.56
N ALA A 34 -1.75 -12.93 7.62
CA ALA A 34 -2.10 -13.36 8.97
C ALA A 34 -3.31 -12.60 9.55
N SER A 35 -3.49 -11.33 9.19
CA SER A 35 -4.57 -10.47 9.69
C SER A 35 -5.25 -9.63 8.59
N PRO A 36 -6.04 -10.24 7.69
CA PRO A 36 -6.63 -9.55 6.54
C PRO A 36 -7.65 -8.47 6.91
N PHE A 37 -8.14 -8.45 8.15
CA PHE A 37 -9.05 -7.41 8.65
C PHE A 37 -8.37 -6.03 8.68
N TYR A 38 -7.08 -5.96 9.02
CA TYR A 38 -6.32 -4.72 9.11
C TYR A 38 -5.69 -4.27 7.78
N THR A 39 -6.09 -4.86 6.66
CA THR A 39 -5.57 -4.49 5.32
C THR A 39 -5.62 -2.98 5.03
N PRO A 40 -6.68 -2.22 5.39
CA PRO A 40 -6.68 -0.77 5.19
C PRO A 40 -5.54 -0.05 5.92
N VAL A 41 -5.18 -0.52 7.12
CA VAL A 41 -4.10 0.04 7.95
C VAL A 41 -2.75 -0.28 7.33
N TYR A 42 -2.53 -1.52 6.88
CA TYR A 42 -1.31 -1.90 6.17
C TYR A 42 -1.14 -1.09 4.87
N ALA A 43 -2.22 -0.84 4.12
CA ALA A 43 -2.17 0.00 2.93
C ALA A 43 -1.87 1.47 3.26
N ALA A 44 -2.39 2.01 4.35
CA ALA A 44 -2.07 3.36 4.82
C ALA A 44 -0.57 3.48 5.18
N LEU A 45 -0.02 2.49 5.89
CA LEU A 45 1.41 2.45 6.22
C LEU A 45 2.28 2.39 4.95
N VAL A 46 1.91 1.54 3.98
CA VAL A 46 2.60 1.49 2.68
C VAL A 46 2.49 2.83 1.97
N SER A 47 1.35 3.52 2.02
CA SER A 47 1.17 4.85 1.42
C SER A 47 2.14 5.90 2.00
N VAL A 48 2.25 5.96 3.33
CA VAL A 48 3.17 6.87 4.04
C VAL A 48 4.62 6.59 3.68
N ILE A 49 5.02 5.32 3.61
CA ILE A 49 6.40 4.97 3.23
C ILE A 49 6.64 5.26 1.75
N ASN A 50 5.64 5.02 0.90
CA ASN A 50 5.72 5.21 -0.54
C ASN A 50 5.84 6.69 -0.95
N SER A 51 5.23 7.62 -0.22
CA SER A 51 5.41 9.06 -0.51
C SER A 51 6.85 9.52 -0.28
N LYS A 52 7.57 8.90 0.66
CA LYS A 52 8.97 9.24 0.96
C LYS A 52 9.98 8.39 0.19
N ILE A 53 9.69 7.10 -0.01
CA ILE A 53 10.58 6.13 -0.66
C ILE A 53 9.78 5.24 -1.63
N PRO A 54 9.45 5.73 -2.84
CA PRO A 54 8.58 5.05 -3.79
C PRO A 54 9.03 3.64 -4.19
N GLN A 55 10.34 3.38 -4.19
CA GLN A 55 10.91 2.05 -4.53
C GLN A 55 10.36 0.93 -3.65
N ILE A 56 9.90 1.24 -2.44
CA ILE A 56 9.36 0.25 -1.50
C ILE A 56 7.92 -0.06 -1.83
N GLY A 57 7.12 0.97 -2.17
CA GLY A 57 5.77 0.76 -2.69
C GLY A 57 5.79 -0.07 -3.98
N ASP A 58 6.73 0.22 -4.89
CA ASP A 58 6.94 -0.55 -6.12
C ASP A 58 7.22 -2.03 -5.82
N LEU A 59 8.19 -2.31 -4.93
CA LEU A 59 8.54 -3.68 -4.54
C LEU A 59 7.36 -4.43 -3.90
N VAL A 60 6.60 -3.77 -3.01
CA VAL A 60 5.40 -4.37 -2.38
C VAL A 60 4.36 -4.73 -3.45
N VAL A 61 4.07 -3.80 -4.38
CA VAL A 61 3.09 -4.04 -5.44
C VAL A 61 3.53 -5.17 -6.37
N LYS A 62 4.79 -5.18 -6.84
CA LYS A 62 5.33 -6.25 -7.68
C LYS A 62 5.24 -7.62 -7.00
N ARG A 63 5.57 -7.70 -5.71
CA ARG A 63 5.44 -8.94 -4.92
C ARG A 63 3.98 -9.37 -4.78
N LEU A 64 3.05 -8.46 -4.52
CA LEU A 64 1.62 -8.76 -4.46
C LEU A 64 1.06 -9.24 -5.81
N ILE A 65 1.45 -8.62 -6.92
CA ILE A 65 1.04 -9.05 -8.27
C ILE A 65 1.54 -10.48 -8.56
N SER A 66 2.80 -10.77 -8.25
CA SER A 66 3.33 -12.14 -8.38
C SER A 66 2.59 -13.14 -7.48
N LEU A 67 2.27 -12.77 -6.23
CA LEU A 67 1.50 -13.62 -5.32
C LEU A 67 0.08 -13.88 -5.84
N PHE A 68 -0.56 -12.88 -6.45
CA PHE A 68 -1.85 -13.06 -7.10
C PHE A 68 -1.76 -14.07 -8.24
N HIS A 69 -0.78 -13.93 -9.15
CA HIS A 69 -0.59 -14.90 -10.25
C HIS A 69 -0.35 -16.31 -9.75
N GLN A 70 0.53 -16.47 -8.76
CA GLN A 70 0.85 -17.79 -8.20
C GLN A 70 -0.36 -18.43 -7.51
N SER A 71 -1.09 -17.66 -6.71
CA SER A 71 -2.28 -18.17 -6.00
C SER A 71 -3.43 -18.47 -6.97
N TYR A 72 -3.64 -17.63 -7.99
CA TYR A 72 -4.65 -17.86 -9.02
C TYR A 72 -4.33 -19.12 -9.85
N GLN A 73 -3.09 -19.30 -10.29
CA GLN A 73 -2.67 -20.49 -11.04
C GLN A 73 -2.78 -21.78 -10.22
N ARG A 74 -2.54 -21.71 -8.91
CA ARG A 74 -2.63 -22.86 -7.99
C ARG A 74 -4.05 -23.11 -7.47
N ASN A 75 -5.03 -22.29 -7.85
CA ASN A 75 -6.38 -22.29 -7.30
C ASN A 75 -6.40 -22.15 -5.75
N ASP A 76 -5.43 -21.41 -5.20
CA ASP A 76 -5.39 -21.09 -3.77
C ASP A 76 -6.28 -19.87 -3.50
N LYS A 77 -7.56 -20.15 -3.28
CA LYS A 77 -8.60 -19.14 -3.10
C LYS A 77 -8.31 -18.21 -1.93
N THR A 78 -7.84 -18.74 -0.80
CA THR A 78 -7.61 -17.95 0.42
C THR A 78 -6.54 -16.90 0.19
N ASN A 79 -5.39 -17.30 -0.36
CA ASN A 79 -4.29 -16.38 -0.65
C ASN A 79 -4.65 -15.42 -1.80
N CYS A 80 -5.43 -15.87 -2.78
CA CYS A 80 -5.91 -15.00 -3.84
C CYS A 80 -6.82 -13.89 -3.28
N LEU A 81 -7.72 -14.23 -2.34
CA LEU A 81 -8.61 -13.29 -1.66
C LEU A 81 -7.85 -12.25 -0.84
N THR A 82 -6.88 -12.67 -0.03
CA THR A 82 -6.09 -11.77 0.82
C THR A 82 -5.24 -10.83 -0.04
N THR A 83 -4.57 -11.36 -1.06
CA THR A 83 -3.74 -10.58 -1.98
C THR A 83 -4.58 -9.57 -2.77
N THR A 84 -5.70 -10.00 -3.34
CA THR A 84 -6.64 -9.14 -4.07
C THR A 84 -7.17 -8.01 -3.20
N ARG A 85 -7.49 -8.30 -1.93
CA ARG A 85 -7.89 -7.29 -0.95
C ARG A 85 -6.79 -6.26 -0.70
N PHE A 86 -5.54 -6.69 -0.58
CA PHE A 86 -4.43 -5.76 -0.35
C PHE A 86 -4.20 -4.85 -1.56
N ILE A 87 -4.17 -5.40 -2.77
CA ILE A 87 -4.06 -4.63 -4.01
C ILE A 87 -5.21 -3.60 -4.12
N ALA A 88 -6.44 -3.99 -3.78
CA ALA A 88 -7.59 -3.08 -3.79
C ALA A 88 -7.40 -1.87 -2.84
N HIS A 89 -6.86 -2.11 -1.65
CA HIS A 89 -6.60 -1.03 -0.69
C HIS A 89 -5.39 -0.16 -1.09
N LEU A 90 -4.38 -0.70 -1.79
CA LEU A 90 -3.29 0.11 -2.36
C LEU A 90 -3.78 1.02 -3.49
N LEU A 91 -4.73 0.56 -4.32
CA LEU A 91 -5.42 1.42 -5.28
C LEU A 91 -6.21 2.53 -4.56
N ASN A 92 -6.92 2.18 -3.48
CA ASN A 92 -7.65 3.16 -2.70
C ASN A 92 -6.71 4.21 -2.07
N GLN A 93 -5.50 3.82 -1.65
CA GLN A 93 -4.50 4.76 -1.11
C GLN A 93 -3.69 5.48 -2.19
N ASN A 94 -4.06 5.39 -3.47
CA ASN A 94 -3.34 5.98 -4.62
C ASN A 94 -1.88 5.49 -4.80
N VAL A 95 -1.44 4.43 -4.10
CA VAL A 95 -0.12 3.82 -4.28
C VAL A 95 -0.02 3.13 -5.64
N LEU A 96 -1.12 2.50 -6.09
CA LEU A 96 -1.18 1.75 -7.34
C LEU A 96 -2.19 2.38 -8.31
N HIS A 97 -1.80 2.49 -9.58
CA HIS A 97 -2.70 2.87 -10.66
C HIS A 97 -3.71 1.75 -10.96
N ALA A 98 -4.92 2.12 -11.40
CA ALA A 98 -6.02 1.17 -11.58
C ALA A 98 -5.79 0.10 -12.67
N ILE A 99 -4.80 0.27 -13.55
CA ILE A 99 -4.55 -0.65 -14.68
C ILE A 99 -4.45 -2.11 -14.21
N ALA A 100 -3.60 -2.41 -13.22
CA ALA A 100 -3.49 -3.76 -12.67
C ALA A 100 -4.82 -4.31 -12.13
N VAL A 101 -5.59 -3.50 -11.39
CA VAL A 101 -6.88 -3.90 -10.83
C VAL A 101 -7.92 -4.18 -11.92
N LEU A 102 -7.94 -3.37 -12.97
CA LEU A 102 -8.84 -3.55 -14.10
C LEU A 102 -8.49 -4.81 -14.90
N GLU A 103 -7.22 -5.06 -15.14
CA GLU A 103 -6.74 -6.29 -15.78
C GLU A 103 -7.05 -7.52 -14.93
N MET A 104 -6.96 -7.44 -13.60
CA MET A 104 -7.39 -8.50 -12.69
C MET A 104 -8.88 -8.79 -12.86
N LEU A 105 -9.74 -7.76 -12.87
CA LEU A 105 -11.18 -7.92 -13.09
C LEU A 105 -11.48 -8.59 -14.44
N VAL A 106 -10.82 -8.14 -15.51
CA VAL A 106 -10.98 -8.75 -16.84
C VAL A 106 -10.54 -10.21 -16.83
N SER A 107 -9.43 -10.54 -16.16
CA SER A 107 -8.95 -11.92 -16.04
C SER A 107 -9.95 -12.81 -15.28
N LEU A 108 -10.52 -12.32 -14.19
CA LEU A 108 -11.48 -13.06 -13.36
C LEU A 108 -12.81 -13.31 -14.09
N LEU A 109 -13.24 -12.37 -14.95
CA LEU A 109 -14.48 -12.46 -15.71
C LEU A 109 -14.35 -13.21 -17.05
N ARG A 110 -13.13 -13.44 -17.55
CA ARG A 110 -12.91 -14.08 -18.86
C ARG A 110 -13.51 -15.49 -18.92
N ASN A 111 -13.31 -16.28 -17.87
CA ASN A 111 -13.89 -17.61 -17.72
C ASN A 111 -14.56 -17.66 -16.34
N PRO A 112 -15.85 -17.26 -16.25
CA PRO A 112 -16.52 -17.09 -14.96
C PRO A 112 -16.76 -18.45 -14.29
N SER A 113 -16.17 -18.63 -13.10
CA SER A 113 -16.48 -19.71 -12.16
C SER A 113 -17.00 -19.11 -10.85
N ASP A 114 -17.64 -19.91 -10.00
CA ASP A 114 -18.13 -19.44 -8.70
C ASP A 114 -17.00 -18.75 -7.90
N ASP A 115 -15.80 -19.32 -7.92
CA ASP A 115 -14.62 -18.77 -7.24
C ASP A 115 -14.09 -17.48 -7.89
N SER A 116 -14.03 -17.41 -9.23
CA SER A 116 -13.52 -16.21 -9.91
C SER A 116 -14.49 -15.03 -9.77
N ILE A 117 -15.80 -15.32 -9.79
CA ILE A 117 -16.84 -14.32 -9.55
C ILE A 117 -16.84 -13.86 -8.09
N GLU A 118 -16.70 -14.77 -7.12
CA GLU A 118 -16.55 -14.40 -5.71
C GLU A 118 -15.34 -13.46 -5.50
N LEU A 119 -14.19 -13.78 -6.10
CA LEU A 119 -13.01 -12.91 -6.07
C LEU A 119 -13.27 -11.53 -6.69
N ALA A 120 -13.93 -11.48 -7.85
CA ALA A 120 -14.24 -10.23 -8.53
C ALA A 120 -15.21 -9.36 -7.73
N ILE A 121 -16.23 -9.97 -7.12
CA ILE A 121 -17.17 -9.29 -6.23
C ILE A 121 -16.44 -8.70 -5.04
N GLU A 122 -15.58 -9.47 -4.38
CA GLU A 122 -14.82 -9.01 -3.22
C GLU A 122 -13.84 -7.88 -3.60
N LEU A 123 -13.20 -7.94 -4.77
CA LEU A 123 -12.38 -6.86 -5.30
C LEU A 123 -13.18 -5.56 -5.47
N ILE A 124 -14.34 -5.62 -6.14
CA ILE A 124 -15.20 -4.44 -6.35
C ILE A 124 -15.79 -3.93 -5.03
N LYS A 125 -16.13 -4.78 -4.06
CA LYS A 125 -16.57 -4.29 -2.74
C LYS A 125 -15.52 -3.41 -2.07
N LYS A 126 -14.23 -3.68 -2.26
CA LYS A 126 -13.14 -2.93 -1.60
C LYS A 126 -12.74 -1.66 -2.36
N CYS A 127 -12.65 -1.69 -3.69
CA CYS A 127 -12.20 -0.54 -4.48
C CYS A 127 -13.29 0.13 -5.34
N GLY A 128 -14.53 -0.36 -5.28
CA GLY A 128 -15.62 0.07 -6.15
C GLY A 128 -15.97 1.56 -6.03
N GLN A 129 -15.84 2.15 -4.84
CA GLN A 129 -16.04 3.60 -4.67
C GLN A 129 -14.97 4.42 -5.41
N LYS A 130 -13.70 3.99 -5.40
CA LYS A 130 -12.62 4.66 -6.16
C LYS A 130 -12.84 4.48 -7.66
N LEU A 131 -13.22 3.28 -8.09
CA LEU A 131 -13.50 2.99 -9.49
C LEU A 131 -14.74 3.72 -10.00
N SER A 132 -15.78 3.92 -9.20
CA SER A 132 -16.96 4.68 -9.63
C SER A 132 -16.65 6.17 -9.84
N GLN A 133 -15.74 6.73 -9.04
CA GLN A 133 -15.31 8.12 -9.17
C GLN A 133 -14.40 8.37 -10.37
N VAL A 134 -13.46 7.45 -10.63
CA VAL A 134 -12.41 7.66 -11.64
C VAL A 134 -12.70 6.96 -12.97
N TYR A 135 -13.36 5.80 -12.93
CA TYR A 135 -13.60 4.93 -14.08
C TYR A 135 -15.06 4.42 -14.16
N PRO A 136 -16.07 5.30 -14.16
CA PRO A 136 -17.48 4.90 -14.10
C PRO A 136 -17.89 3.96 -15.24
N ARG A 137 -17.41 4.23 -16.47
CA ARG A 137 -17.72 3.40 -17.65
C ARG A 137 -17.26 1.95 -17.51
N ILE A 138 -16.11 1.73 -16.86
CA ILE A 138 -15.56 0.39 -16.68
C ILE A 138 -16.39 -0.37 -15.64
N LEU A 139 -16.80 0.33 -14.57
CA LEU A 139 -17.68 -0.23 -13.56
C LEU A 139 -19.05 -0.59 -14.14
N ASP A 140 -19.63 0.26 -14.99
CA ASP A 140 -20.89 -0.02 -15.68
C ASP A 140 -20.79 -1.27 -16.56
N SER A 141 -19.68 -1.41 -17.31
CA SER A 141 -19.42 -2.61 -18.11
C SER A 141 -19.33 -3.86 -17.23
N PHE A 142 -18.66 -3.78 -16.08
CA PHE A 142 -18.55 -4.88 -15.13
C PHE A 142 -19.94 -5.33 -14.61
N PHE A 143 -20.79 -4.38 -14.21
CA PHE A 143 -22.15 -4.68 -13.75
C PHE A 143 -23.05 -5.20 -14.87
N SER A 144 -22.85 -4.77 -16.11
CA SER A 144 -23.54 -5.36 -17.27
C SER A 144 -23.17 -6.83 -17.43
N THR A 145 -21.88 -7.18 -17.33
CA THR A 145 -21.42 -8.57 -17.39
C THR A 145 -22.03 -9.41 -16.27
N LEU A 146 -22.04 -8.90 -15.03
CA LEU A 146 -22.69 -9.62 -13.91
C LEU A 146 -24.18 -9.84 -14.12
N ARG A 147 -24.89 -8.87 -14.73
CA ARG A 147 -26.32 -9.03 -15.06
C ARG A 147 -26.54 -10.13 -16.09
N ASN A 148 -25.68 -10.25 -17.10
CA ASN A 148 -25.77 -11.35 -18.07
C ASN A 148 -25.53 -12.70 -17.37
N LEU A 149 -24.57 -12.77 -16.45
CA LEU A 149 -24.31 -13.99 -15.67
C LEU A 149 -25.53 -14.40 -14.84
N LEU A 150 -26.27 -13.48 -14.22
CA LEU A 150 -27.50 -13.82 -13.48
C LEU A 150 -28.56 -14.54 -14.34
N HIS A 151 -28.58 -14.30 -15.65
CA HIS A 151 -29.57 -14.87 -16.57
C HIS A 151 -29.06 -16.09 -17.34
N GLU A 152 -27.77 -16.12 -17.71
CA GLU A 152 -27.23 -17.04 -18.72
C GLU A 152 -26.31 -18.12 -18.14
N SER A 153 -25.90 -17.99 -16.86
CA SER A 153 -24.86 -18.86 -16.30
C SER A 153 -25.39 -19.92 -15.33
N SER A 154 -24.74 -21.07 -15.31
CA SER A 154 -24.98 -22.16 -14.35
C SER A 154 -24.19 -21.94 -13.05
N LEU A 155 -24.21 -20.72 -12.51
CA LEU A 155 -23.56 -20.40 -11.23
C LEU A 155 -24.38 -20.97 -10.06
N ASP A 156 -23.70 -21.24 -8.96
CA ASP A 156 -24.36 -21.72 -7.77
C ASP A 156 -25.24 -20.63 -7.11
N LYS A 157 -26.23 -21.06 -6.32
CA LYS A 157 -27.16 -20.13 -5.66
C LYS A 157 -26.45 -19.14 -4.74
N ARG A 158 -25.31 -19.53 -4.15
CA ARG A 158 -24.51 -18.66 -3.29
C ARG A 158 -23.92 -17.51 -4.08
N THR A 159 -23.30 -17.78 -5.22
CA THR A 159 -22.65 -16.78 -6.08
C THR A 159 -23.69 -15.82 -6.64
N LEU A 160 -24.86 -16.32 -7.05
CA LEU A 160 -25.98 -15.47 -7.47
C LEU A 160 -26.42 -14.49 -6.36
N ASN A 161 -26.58 -14.97 -5.12
CA ASN A 161 -26.89 -14.10 -3.98
C ASN A 161 -25.77 -13.06 -3.74
N MET A 162 -24.50 -13.42 -3.95
CA MET A 162 -23.38 -12.49 -3.81
C MET A 162 -23.42 -11.37 -4.86
N ILE A 163 -23.83 -11.70 -6.10
CA ILE A 163 -24.05 -10.71 -7.16
C ILE A 163 -25.18 -9.76 -6.79
N GLU A 164 -26.31 -10.28 -6.29
CA GLU A 164 -27.45 -9.45 -5.84
C GLU A 164 -27.03 -8.48 -4.73
N VAL A 165 -26.30 -8.96 -3.72
CA VAL A 165 -25.75 -8.12 -2.65
C VAL A 165 -24.84 -7.02 -3.23
N LEU A 166 -24.05 -7.33 -4.27
CA LEU A 166 -23.20 -6.33 -4.90
C LEU A 166 -24.00 -5.24 -5.62
N PHE A 167 -25.12 -5.58 -6.28
CA PHE A 167 -26.02 -4.59 -6.88
C PHE A 167 -26.61 -3.65 -5.82
N THR A 168 -26.99 -4.17 -4.65
CA THR A 168 -27.45 -3.34 -3.53
C THR A 168 -26.35 -2.35 -3.08
N ILE A 169 -25.10 -2.83 -2.95
CA ILE A 169 -23.96 -1.98 -2.60
C ILE A 169 -23.73 -0.89 -3.66
N GLN A 170 -23.93 -1.20 -4.95
CA GLN A 170 -23.80 -0.24 -6.04
C GLN A 170 -24.88 0.85 -5.96
N ILE A 171 -26.15 0.46 -5.73
CA ILE A 171 -27.28 1.38 -5.56
C ILE A 171 -27.03 2.33 -4.39
N ASP A 172 -26.49 1.80 -3.29
CA ASP A 172 -26.09 2.58 -2.12
C ASP A 172 -24.79 3.37 -2.33
N GLN A 173 -24.23 3.37 -3.55
CA GLN A 173 -23.01 4.09 -3.93
C GLN A 173 -21.81 3.79 -3.03
N PHE A 174 -21.68 2.53 -2.58
CA PHE A 174 -20.61 2.07 -1.71
C PHE A 174 -20.52 2.80 -0.36
N LYS A 175 -21.60 3.40 0.15
CA LYS A 175 -21.60 4.11 1.45
C LYS A 175 -21.03 3.29 2.62
N ALA A 176 -21.33 1.99 2.67
CA ALA A 176 -20.82 1.08 3.69
C ALA A 176 -19.38 0.61 3.45
N ASN A 177 -18.81 0.86 2.27
CA ASN A 177 -17.47 0.48 1.87
C ASN A 177 -16.71 1.71 1.36
N PRO A 178 -16.35 2.65 2.27
CA PRO A 178 -15.59 3.82 1.88
C PRO A 178 -14.22 3.42 1.31
N ARG A 179 -13.74 4.19 0.33
CA ARG A 179 -12.43 4.03 -0.31
C ARG A 179 -11.31 3.99 0.73
N ILE A 180 -11.23 5.03 1.57
CA ILE A 180 -10.29 5.12 2.69
C ILE A 180 -11.13 5.25 3.97
N PRO A 181 -10.99 4.36 4.96
CA PRO A 181 -11.62 4.53 6.26
C PRO A 181 -11.14 5.80 6.98
N PHE A 182 -11.97 6.33 7.87
CA PHE A 182 -11.64 7.54 8.63
C PHE A 182 -10.31 7.40 9.39
N GLY A 183 -9.45 8.41 9.32
CA GLY A 183 -8.15 8.45 9.99
C GLY A 183 -7.02 7.68 9.29
N LEU A 184 -7.25 7.14 8.09
CA LEU A 184 -6.23 6.43 7.30
C LEU A 184 -5.79 7.19 6.04
N ASP A 185 -6.29 8.40 5.84
CA ASP A 185 -5.85 9.32 4.78
C ASP A 185 -4.76 10.22 5.38
N LEU A 186 -3.51 9.76 5.28
CA LEU A 186 -2.36 10.33 6.03
C LEU A 186 -1.35 11.06 5.14
N VAL A 187 -1.54 11.02 3.82
CA VAL A 187 -0.59 11.55 2.84
C VAL A 187 -1.32 12.52 1.94
N ASP A 188 -0.84 13.77 1.89
CA ASP A 188 -1.39 14.80 1.02
C ASP A 188 -1.33 14.39 -0.45
N GLU A 189 -2.31 14.84 -1.24
CA GLU A 189 -2.45 14.42 -2.64
C GLU A 189 -1.22 14.74 -3.51
N ASP A 190 -0.52 15.84 -3.21
CA ASP A 190 0.67 16.30 -3.92
C ASP A 190 1.92 15.44 -3.62
N ASP A 191 1.96 14.79 -2.45
CA ASP A 191 3.05 13.92 -2.02
C ASP A 191 2.85 12.46 -2.43
N GLN A 192 1.70 12.11 -3.00
CA GLN A 192 1.38 10.74 -3.39
C GLN A 192 2.11 10.33 -4.68
N TYR A 193 2.91 9.26 -4.59
CA TYR A 193 3.49 8.61 -5.77
C TYR A 193 2.66 7.40 -6.21
N LYS A 194 2.22 7.38 -7.48
CA LYS A 194 1.37 6.32 -8.03
C LYS A 194 2.14 5.43 -9.00
N HIS A 195 2.26 4.16 -8.67
CA HIS A 195 2.91 3.15 -9.53
C HIS A 195 1.99 2.73 -10.67
N VAL A 196 2.47 2.84 -11.91
CA VAL A 196 1.77 2.37 -13.10
C VAL A 196 2.38 1.03 -13.51
N ILE A 197 1.77 -0.07 -13.06
CA ILE A 197 2.24 -1.44 -13.30
C ILE A 197 1.08 -2.21 -13.94
N SER A 198 1.35 -2.96 -15.02
CA SER A 198 0.39 -3.91 -15.58
C SER A 198 0.49 -5.25 -14.85
N LEU A 199 -0.63 -5.95 -14.78
CA LEU A 199 -0.72 -7.33 -14.33
C LEU A 199 0.14 -8.26 -15.19
N HIS A 200 0.43 -7.92 -16.44
CA HIS A 200 1.16 -8.77 -17.38
C HIS A 200 2.67 -8.49 -17.42
N ASP A 201 3.13 -7.44 -16.74
CA ASP A 201 4.53 -7.06 -16.75
C ASP A 201 5.39 -8.05 -15.95
N PRO A 202 6.63 -8.34 -16.38
CA PRO A 202 7.56 -9.12 -15.60
C PRO A 202 7.86 -8.39 -14.28
N CYS A 203 7.60 -9.06 -13.15
CA CYS A 203 7.84 -8.50 -11.84
C CYS A 203 9.25 -8.87 -11.34
N GLU A 204 10.11 -7.88 -11.16
CA GLU A 204 11.38 -8.03 -10.44
C GLU A 204 11.09 -8.11 -8.93
N LEU A 205 11.23 -9.31 -8.36
CA LEU A 205 10.84 -9.59 -6.96
C LEU A 205 11.99 -9.44 -5.96
N ASP A 206 13.22 -9.43 -6.46
CA ASP A 206 14.47 -9.33 -5.69
C ASP A 206 14.44 -10.14 -4.37
N PRO A 207 14.34 -11.49 -4.43
CA PRO A 207 14.26 -12.33 -3.24
C PRO A 207 15.52 -12.23 -2.37
N MET A 208 16.63 -11.83 -2.98
CA MET A 208 17.91 -11.61 -2.31
C MET A 208 17.87 -10.46 -1.29
N LEU A 209 16.92 -9.52 -1.39
CA LEU A 209 16.73 -8.44 -0.42
C LEU A 209 16.17 -8.93 0.93
N ASP A 210 15.70 -10.17 0.99
CA ASP A 210 15.13 -10.76 2.21
C ASP A 210 16.20 -11.48 3.06
N VAL A 211 17.40 -11.63 2.51
CA VAL A 211 18.51 -12.37 3.11
C VAL A 211 19.67 -11.42 3.33
N PHE A 212 20.42 -11.62 4.42
CA PHE A 212 21.62 -10.84 4.68
C PHE A 212 22.65 -11.06 3.57
N GLN A 213 23.20 -9.96 3.07
CA GLN A 213 24.32 -9.97 2.13
C GLN A 213 25.41 -9.04 2.65
N TYR A 214 26.66 -9.47 2.50
CA TYR A 214 27.80 -8.63 2.81
C TYR A 214 27.85 -7.47 1.80
N ASP A 215 27.97 -6.25 2.33
CA ASP A 215 28.03 -5.02 1.55
C ASP A 215 29.41 -4.40 1.73
N GLU A 216 30.25 -4.44 0.69
CA GLU A 216 31.59 -3.86 0.69
C GLU A 216 31.54 -2.32 0.88
N GLN A 217 30.45 -1.68 0.47
CA GLN A 217 30.23 -0.23 0.56
C GLN A 217 29.28 0.15 1.70
N TYR A 218 29.22 -0.68 2.76
CA TYR A 218 28.33 -0.49 3.91
C TYR A 218 28.38 0.95 4.45
N GLU A 219 29.57 1.47 4.71
CA GLU A 219 29.74 2.78 5.36
C GLU A 219 29.18 3.91 4.49
N GLU A 220 29.50 3.91 3.20
CA GLU A 220 29.00 4.90 2.24
C GLU A 220 27.47 4.84 2.09
N ASN A 221 26.90 3.63 2.05
CA ASN A 221 25.46 3.43 1.90
C ASN A 221 24.68 3.85 3.15
N GLU A 222 25.22 3.61 4.35
CA GLU A 222 24.64 4.11 5.60
C GLU A 222 24.73 5.64 5.71
N GLU A 223 25.80 6.26 5.21
CA GLU A 223 25.90 7.72 5.15
C GLU A 223 24.88 8.34 4.20
N LYS A 224 24.71 7.77 3.00
CA LYS A 224 23.64 8.19 2.06
C LYS A 224 22.26 8.06 2.70
N TYR A 225 22.00 6.96 3.41
CA TYR A 225 20.72 6.80 4.10
C TYR A 225 20.53 7.82 5.23
N LYS A 226 21.58 8.16 6.00
CA LYS A 226 21.51 9.22 7.02
C LYS A 226 21.12 10.58 6.42
N GLN A 227 21.56 10.88 5.20
CA GLN A 227 21.16 12.10 4.49
C GLN A 227 19.68 12.04 4.10
N ILE A 228 19.22 10.94 3.48
CA ILE A 228 17.81 10.72 3.12
C ILE A 228 16.92 10.81 4.37
N ARG A 229 17.31 10.14 5.45
CA ARG A 229 16.60 10.17 6.73
C ARG A 229 16.48 11.59 7.29
N ARG A 230 17.53 12.39 7.19
CA ARG A 230 17.46 13.80 7.63
C ARG A 230 16.45 14.57 6.81
N THR A 231 16.42 14.42 5.49
CA THR A 231 15.42 15.08 4.62
C THR A 231 14.00 14.67 4.98
N ILE A 232 13.75 13.36 5.11
CA ILE A 232 12.42 12.83 5.45
C ILE A 232 11.95 13.33 6.83
N LEU A 233 12.83 13.33 7.83
CA LEU A 233 12.48 13.76 9.19
C LEU A 233 12.45 15.30 9.32
N SER A 234 13.28 16.03 8.57
CA SER A 234 13.25 17.49 8.57
C SER A 234 11.95 17.99 7.97
N GLU A 235 11.43 17.37 6.90
CA GLU A 235 10.12 17.68 6.31
C GLU A 235 8.97 17.55 7.33
N THR A 236 9.04 16.58 8.25
CA THR A 236 8.08 16.46 9.37
C THR A 236 8.30 17.48 10.50
N ASN A 237 9.51 18.03 10.66
CA ASN A 237 9.84 19.01 11.72
C ASN A 237 9.75 20.47 11.26
N VAL A 238 9.48 20.76 9.98
CA VAL A 238 9.35 22.15 9.47
C VAL A 238 8.18 22.91 10.10
N ASN A 239 7.28 22.23 10.82
CA ASN A 239 6.20 22.88 11.58
C ASN A 239 6.58 23.26 13.04
N GLU A 240 7.82 23.02 13.50
CA GLU A 240 8.26 23.39 14.85
C GLU A 240 9.41 24.41 14.93
N ASP A 241 10.06 24.78 13.83
CA ASP A 241 11.27 25.63 13.88
C ASP A 241 11.03 27.09 13.42
N GLU A 242 10.15 27.81 14.12
CA GLU A 242 10.20 29.29 14.19
C GLU A 242 10.69 29.83 15.54
N SER A 243 11.28 29.00 16.41
CA SER A 243 11.98 29.53 17.59
C SER A 243 13.04 28.59 18.15
N SER A 244 14.27 28.67 17.63
CA SER A 244 15.48 28.92 18.44
C SER A 244 16.76 28.56 17.67
N SER A 245 17.17 29.44 16.75
CA SER A 245 18.59 29.58 16.44
C SER A 245 19.04 30.98 16.87
N SER A 246 19.77 31.05 17.98
CA SER A 246 20.87 32.00 18.20
C SER A 246 21.44 31.83 19.59
N SER A 247 22.58 31.16 19.70
CA SER A 247 23.81 31.79 20.24
C SER A 247 24.97 30.82 20.11
N SER A 248 25.85 31.10 19.15
CA SER A 248 27.16 30.49 19.02
C SER A 248 28.20 31.31 19.77
N ASN A 249 29.14 30.57 20.36
CA ASN A 249 30.55 30.90 20.66
C ASN A 249 30.89 31.91 21.76
N SER A 250 31.73 31.45 22.70
CA SER A 250 33.12 31.92 22.82
C SER A 250 33.94 30.93 23.65
N ASP A 251 34.95 30.34 23.00
CA ASP A 251 36.09 29.67 23.63
C ASP A 251 36.96 30.70 24.38
N GLU A 252 37.47 30.37 25.57
CA GLU A 252 38.81 30.79 26.01
C GLU A 252 39.44 29.68 26.88
N GLU A 253 40.60 29.19 26.42
CA GLU A 253 41.52 28.33 27.15
C GLU A 253 42.24 29.10 28.27
N GLU A 254 42.56 28.46 29.40
CA GLU A 254 43.95 28.22 29.87
C GLU A 254 44.04 27.80 31.35
N LYS A 255 44.66 26.63 31.55
CA LYS A 255 45.73 26.25 32.50
C LYS A 255 45.65 26.51 34.02
N GLN A 256 45.96 25.41 34.74
CA GLN A 256 46.80 25.27 35.96
C GLN A 256 46.35 26.06 37.21
N ASP A 257 46.50 25.65 38.46
CA ASP A 257 47.48 24.78 39.11
C ASP A 257 46.95 24.42 40.52
N ASP A 258 47.41 23.28 41.04
CA ASP A 258 47.74 23.00 42.46
C ASP A 258 46.94 23.62 43.64
N ARG A 259 46.35 22.74 44.48
CA ARG A 259 46.79 22.45 45.88
C ARG A 259 45.74 21.64 46.64
N VAL A 260 46.03 20.39 47.03
CA VAL A 260 46.66 19.99 48.31
C VAL A 260 45.73 20.15 49.53
N LYS A 261 45.03 19.08 49.91
CA LYS A 261 45.33 18.21 51.07
C LYS A 261 44.38 17.04 51.15
#